data_AF-A0A017TG57-F1
#
_entry.id   AF-A0A017TG57-F1
#
_cell.length_a   1.000
_cell.length_b   1.000
_cell.length_c   1.000
_cell.angle_alpha   90.00
_cell.angle_beta   90.00
_cell.angle_gamma   90.00
#
_symmetry.space_group_name_H-M   'P 1'
#
loop_
_entity.id
_entity.type
_entity.pdbx_description
1 polymer ?
#
loop_
_entity_poly.entity_id
_entity_poly.type
_entity_poly.pdbx_seq_one_letter_code
_entity_poly.pdbx_strand_id
1 'polypeptide(L)'
;MTKLYITLLRSSVLAAALLAGLTGCGNTVLQTDPVDGDEKAEPDPPPEPDVEPDPPPEPDTPPPSGETSPRSAPSDGDEPPAASAPGVNAMDCSKQADLNLPEGALACYGVWDYGDAFGNDIDMCGDYLAPETGCAVATPACASGLAKSSRVVSISSASSEEIATIAQNLDVTPAVVREEMVEVYVYNCTSF
;
A
#
# COMPACT_ATOMS: atom_id res chain seq x y z
N MET A 1 -52.02 -1.16 -17.41
CA MET A 1 -51.14 -0.34 -16.54
C MET A 1 -49.83 -0.14 -17.29
N THR A 2 -49.57 1.09 -17.67
CA THR A 2 -48.58 1.53 -18.66
C THR A 2 -47.27 1.90 -17.96
N LYS A 3 -46.13 1.33 -18.38
CA LYS A 3 -44.82 1.92 -18.12
C LYS A 3 -44.00 1.94 -19.40
N LEU A 4 -43.93 3.15 -19.97
CA LEU A 4 -42.95 3.57 -20.96
C LEU A 4 -41.53 3.43 -20.37
N TYR A 5 -40.61 2.84 -21.12
CA TYR A 5 -39.17 3.08 -20.94
C TYR A 5 -38.61 3.61 -22.26
N ILE A 6 -38.22 4.88 -22.25
CA ILE A 6 -37.45 5.56 -23.30
C ILE A 6 -36.15 6.00 -22.63
N THR A 7 -35.02 5.39 -23.00
CA THR A 7 -33.70 6.05 -22.86
C THR A 7 -32.76 5.60 -23.98
N LEU A 8 -32.83 6.37 -25.07
CA LEU A 8 -31.75 6.94 -25.89
C LEU A 8 -30.40 6.20 -26.05
N LEU A 9 -30.11 5.91 -27.32
CA LEU A 9 -28.78 5.68 -27.89
C LEU A 9 -27.82 6.86 -27.64
N ARG A 10 -26.54 6.55 -27.40
CA ARG A 10 -25.43 7.32 -28.00
C ARG A 10 -24.32 6.37 -28.46
N SER A 11 -24.34 6.10 -29.76
CA SER A 11 -23.17 5.66 -30.51
C SER A 11 -22.26 6.87 -30.74
N SER A 12 -20.98 6.76 -30.39
CA SER A 12 -19.92 7.59 -30.96
C SER A 12 -18.72 6.69 -31.24
N VAL A 13 -18.65 6.27 -32.50
CA VAL A 13 -17.42 5.82 -33.18
C VAL A 13 -16.70 7.08 -33.66
N LEU A 14 -15.37 7.09 -33.59
CA LEU A 14 -14.36 7.77 -34.44
C LEU A 14 -13.13 8.03 -33.55
N ALA A 15 -11.88 7.98 -33.99
CA ALA A 15 -11.17 7.43 -35.14
C ALA A 15 -9.67 7.63 -34.79
N ALA A 16 -8.82 6.75 -35.30
CA ALA A 16 -7.37 6.80 -35.13
C ALA A 16 -6.74 8.06 -35.78
N ALA A 17 -5.61 8.51 -35.23
CA ALA A 17 -4.60 9.24 -35.97
C ALA A 17 -3.20 8.90 -35.43
N LEU A 18 -2.41 8.23 -36.27
CA LEU A 18 -0.97 8.11 -36.18
C LEU A 18 -0.32 9.51 -36.20
N LEU A 19 0.75 9.68 -35.43
CA LEU A 19 1.89 10.48 -35.88
C LEU A 19 3.20 9.90 -35.36
N ALA A 20 4.06 9.61 -36.34
CA ALA A 20 5.43 9.17 -36.19
C ALA A 20 6.39 10.36 -36.00
N GLY A 21 7.58 10.07 -35.47
CA GLY A 21 8.76 10.92 -35.51
C GLY A 21 9.26 11.28 -34.11
N LEU A 22 10.54 11.30 -33.79
CA LEU A 22 11.77 11.18 -34.56
C LEU A 22 12.87 10.70 -33.59
N THR A 23 13.78 9.90 -34.13
CA THR A 23 15.11 9.62 -33.61
C THR A 23 15.84 10.88 -33.15
N GLY A 24 16.33 10.87 -31.90
CA GLY A 24 17.31 11.82 -31.38
C GLY A 24 18.46 11.06 -30.72
N CYS A 25 19.47 10.70 -31.51
CA CYS A 25 20.80 10.39 -31.00
C CYS A 25 21.47 11.71 -30.61
N GLY A 26 21.97 11.85 -29.37
CA GLY A 26 22.61 13.09 -28.94
C GLY A 26 23.35 12.99 -27.62
N ASN A 27 24.63 12.62 -27.73
CA ASN A 27 25.77 12.95 -26.88
C ASN A 27 25.70 12.74 -25.36
N THR A 28 26.37 11.67 -24.95
CA THR A 28 27.30 11.64 -23.83
C THR A 28 28.15 12.91 -23.75
N VAL A 29 28.03 13.65 -22.65
CA VAL A 29 29.08 14.54 -22.15
C VAL A 29 29.44 14.05 -20.76
N LEU A 30 30.59 13.40 -20.67
CA LEU A 30 31.31 13.18 -19.43
C LEU A 30 31.78 14.56 -18.94
N GLN A 31 31.16 15.07 -17.89
CA GLN A 31 31.73 16.13 -17.07
C GLN A 31 32.18 15.49 -15.77
N THR A 32 33.49 15.24 -15.68
CA THR A 32 34.17 14.93 -14.43
C THR A 32 34.36 16.25 -13.70
N ASP A 33 33.64 16.45 -12.60
CA ASP A 33 33.92 17.55 -11.69
C ASP A 33 35.22 17.30 -10.91
N PRO A 34 36.02 18.35 -10.66
CA PRO A 34 37.24 18.28 -9.88
C PRO A 34 36.95 18.01 -8.40
N VAL A 35 37.76 17.11 -7.84
CA VAL A 35 37.87 16.79 -6.42
C VAL A 35 38.55 17.99 -5.72
N ASP A 36 37.77 18.94 -5.21
CA ASP A 36 38.25 19.91 -4.23
C ASP A 36 37.92 19.37 -2.84
N GLY A 37 38.95 18.78 -2.23
CA GLY A 37 38.98 18.43 -0.82
C GLY A 37 39.10 19.70 0.01
N ASP A 38 38.00 20.08 0.65
CA ASP A 38 38.00 20.97 1.80
C ASP A 38 37.58 20.10 2.99
N GLU A 39 38.57 19.43 3.58
CA GLU A 39 38.45 18.67 4.83
C GLU A 39 38.23 19.70 5.95
N LYS A 40 36.99 20.20 6.05
CA LYS A 40 36.55 20.93 7.24
C LYS A 40 36.55 19.93 8.39
N ALA A 41 37.55 20.06 9.26
CA ALA A 41 37.55 19.46 10.57
C ALA A 41 36.20 19.75 11.25
N GLU A 42 35.40 18.69 11.42
CA GLU A 42 34.18 18.77 12.19
C GLU A 42 34.55 19.11 13.65
N PRO A 43 33.85 20.05 14.29
CA PRO A 43 34.07 20.36 15.69
C PRO A 43 33.78 19.14 16.54
N ASP A 44 34.65 18.86 17.52
CA ASP A 44 34.47 17.76 18.47
C ASP A 44 33.05 17.80 19.08
N PRO A 45 32.36 16.67 19.19
CA PRO A 45 31.03 16.62 19.78
C PRO A 45 31.10 17.13 21.24
N PRO A 46 30.07 17.84 21.70
CA PRO A 46 30.01 18.29 23.09
C PRO A 46 30.10 17.08 24.04
N PRO A 47 30.72 17.23 25.21
CA PRO A 47 30.79 16.16 26.20
C PRO A 47 29.37 15.68 26.54
N GLU A 48 29.19 14.36 26.54
CA GLU A 48 27.90 13.76 26.88
C GLU A 48 27.49 14.18 28.30
N PRO A 49 26.21 14.53 28.52
CA PRO A 49 25.73 14.86 29.85
C PRO A 49 25.87 13.65 30.77
N ASP A 50 26.34 13.88 31.99
CA ASP A 50 26.44 12.87 33.04
C ASP A 50 25.05 12.23 33.26
N VAL A 51 24.87 11.01 32.73
CA VAL A 51 23.64 10.23 32.92
C VAL A 51 23.63 9.75 34.36
N GLU A 52 22.77 10.36 35.18
CA GLU A 52 22.47 9.83 36.51
C GLU A 52 21.92 8.40 36.36
N PRO A 53 22.41 7.43 37.16
CA PRO A 53 21.96 6.05 37.08
C PRO A 53 20.48 5.94 37.41
N ASP A 54 19.73 5.24 36.56
CA ASP A 54 18.30 4.99 36.75
C ASP A 54 18.02 4.35 38.12
N PRO A 55 16.91 4.73 38.78
CA PRO A 55 16.51 4.11 40.04
C PRO A 55 16.26 2.60 39.83
N PRO A 56 16.54 1.78 40.86
CA PRO A 56 16.33 0.34 40.76
C PRO A 56 14.86 0.04 40.48
N PRO A 57 14.56 -1.01 39.68
CA PRO A 57 13.19 -1.42 39.39
C PRO A 57 12.46 -1.78 40.69
N GLU A 58 11.22 -1.32 40.80
CA GLU A 58 10.33 -1.66 41.91
C GLU A 58 10.04 -3.18 41.92
N PRO A 59 9.86 -3.80 43.09
CA PRO A 59 9.60 -5.23 43.20
C PRO A 59 8.25 -5.63 42.57
N ASP A 60 8.31 -6.60 41.66
CA ASP A 60 7.16 -7.19 40.98
C ASP A 60 6.12 -7.67 42.00
N THR A 61 4.97 -7.00 42.01
CA THR A 61 3.78 -7.50 42.71
C THR A 61 3.09 -8.52 41.81
N PRO A 62 2.90 -9.78 42.22
CA PRO A 62 2.19 -10.75 41.39
C PRO A 62 0.74 -10.29 41.17
N PRO A 63 0.20 -10.41 39.95
CA PRO A 63 -1.18 -10.05 39.69
C PRO A 63 -2.13 -10.96 40.49
N PRO A 64 -3.28 -10.43 40.95
CA PRO A 64 -4.28 -11.26 41.60
C PRO A 64 -4.78 -12.31 40.60
N SER A 65 -4.78 -13.57 41.03
CA SER A 65 -5.44 -14.67 40.33
C SER A 65 -6.94 -14.44 40.32
N GLY A 66 -7.41 -13.70 39.30
CA GLY A 66 -8.81 -13.47 39.03
C GLY A 66 -9.39 -14.64 38.24
N GLU A 67 -10.37 -15.30 38.86
CA GLU A 67 -11.21 -16.35 38.29
C GLU A 67 -11.78 -15.97 36.92
N THR A 68 -11.47 -16.78 35.91
CA THR A 68 -12.15 -16.79 34.62
C THR A 68 -13.53 -17.41 34.78
N SER A 69 -14.54 -16.58 35.04
CA SER A 69 -15.91 -16.91 34.61
C SER A 69 -15.96 -16.96 33.08
N PRO A 70 -16.55 -18.01 32.48
CA PRO A 70 -16.69 -18.09 31.02
C PRO A 70 -17.65 -16.98 30.58
N ARG A 71 -17.09 -15.94 29.97
CA ARG A 71 -17.86 -14.91 29.28
C ARG A 71 -18.44 -15.58 28.03
N SER A 72 -19.76 -15.78 28.04
CA SER A 72 -20.50 -16.17 26.84
C SER A 72 -20.11 -15.24 25.69
N ALA A 73 -19.56 -15.83 24.64
CA ALA A 73 -19.18 -15.14 23.42
C ALA A 73 -20.42 -14.49 22.77
N PRO A 74 -20.31 -13.27 22.20
CA PRO A 74 -21.26 -12.81 21.22
C PRO A 74 -21.05 -13.60 19.92
N SER A 75 -22.08 -14.33 19.49
CA SER A 75 -22.18 -14.86 18.13
C SER A 75 -22.74 -13.76 17.25
N ASP A 76 -21.91 -13.16 16.40
CA ASP A 76 -22.31 -12.44 15.19
C ASP A 76 -21.07 -12.25 14.27
N GLY A 77 -20.67 -13.32 13.56
CA GLY A 77 -19.99 -13.17 12.26
C GLY A 77 -18.46 -13.12 12.16
N ASP A 78 -17.67 -13.61 13.12
CA ASP A 78 -16.21 -13.81 12.95
C ASP A 78 -15.94 -15.07 12.10
N GLU A 79 -16.07 -14.98 10.78
CA GLU A 79 -15.44 -15.97 9.90
C GLU A 79 -13.92 -15.79 9.99
N PRO A 80 -13.13 -16.84 10.29
CA PRO A 80 -11.68 -16.72 10.34
C PRO A 80 -11.13 -16.29 8.97
N PRO A 81 -10.08 -15.45 8.93
CA PRO A 81 -9.49 -14.99 7.67
C PRO A 81 -9.07 -16.18 6.80
N ALA A 82 -9.16 -15.99 5.48
CA ALA A 82 -8.95 -17.09 4.55
C ALA A 82 -7.52 -17.65 4.64
N ALA A 83 -7.42 -18.98 4.74
CA ALA A 83 -6.16 -19.73 4.75
C ALA A 83 -5.64 -20.06 3.34
N SER A 84 -6.21 -19.45 2.30
CA SER A 84 -5.80 -19.61 0.91
C SER A 84 -6.07 -18.31 0.17
N ALA A 85 -5.32 -18.09 -0.91
CA ALA A 85 -5.48 -16.88 -1.70
C ALA A 85 -6.85 -16.86 -2.42
N PRO A 86 -7.54 -15.71 -2.44
CA PRO A 86 -8.93 -15.61 -2.92
C PRO A 86 -9.08 -15.66 -4.44
N GLY A 87 -7.99 -15.59 -5.21
CA GLY A 87 -8.01 -15.43 -6.66
C GLY A 87 -8.52 -14.06 -7.14
N VAL A 88 -8.81 -13.15 -6.20
CA VAL A 88 -9.30 -11.79 -6.45
C VAL A 88 -8.82 -10.83 -5.36
N ASN A 89 -8.35 -9.65 -5.73
CA ASN A 89 -7.97 -8.62 -4.78
C ASN A 89 -9.22 -7.89 -4.26
N ALA A 90 -9.57 -8.10 -2.99
CA ALA A 90 -10.67 -7.40 -2.33
C ALA A 90 -10.44 -5.89 -2.20
N MET A 91 -9.17 -5.46 -2.26
CA MET A 91 -8.73 -4.07 -2.15
C MET A 91 -8.37 -3.45 -3.51
N ASP A 92 -8.79 -4.04 -4.64
CA ASP A 92 -8.64 -3.50 -6.00
C ASP A 92 -9.23 -2.08 -6.10
N CYS A 93 -8.44 -1.13 -6.62
CA CYS A 93 -8.81 0.30 -6.64
C CYS A 93 -10.04 0.58 -7.51
N SER A 94 -10.21 -0.19 -8.60
CA SER A 94 -11.33 -0.06 -9.52
C SER A 94 -12.64 -0.66 -8.99
N LYS A 95 -12.55 -1.55 -7.99
CA LYS A 95 -13.68 -2.29 -7.41
C LYS A 95 -14.12 -1.82 -6.03
N GLN A 96 -13.40 -0.86 -5.42
CA GLN A 96 -13.78 -0.33 -4.12
C GLN A 96 -15.20 0.26 -4.13
N ALA A 97 -15.85 0.24 -2.97
CA ALA A 97 -17.10 0.95 -2.77
C ALA A 97 -16.86 2.47 -2.70
N ASP A 98 -17.91 3.27 -2.90
CA ASP A 98 -17.89 4.68 -2.57
C ASP A 98 -17.92 4.85 -1.05
N LEU A 99 -16.75 5.07 -0.47
CA LEU A 99 -16.54 5.21 0.97
C LEU A 99 -16.35 6.67 1.39
N ASN A 100 -16.25 7.59 0.42
CA ASN A 100 -16.01 9.02 0.63
C ASN A 100 -14.87 9.29 1.64
N LEU A 101 -13.75 8.57 1.50
CA LEU A 101 -12.60 8.66 2.39
C LEU A 101 -11.87 10.01 2.23
N PRO A 102 -11.33 10.58 3.32
CA PRO A 102 -10.57 11.82 3.29
C PRO A 102 -9.17 11.63 2.70
N GLU A 103 -8.52 12.74 2.32
CA GLU A 103 -7.13 12.73 1.87
C GLU A 103 -6.18 12.10 2.92
N GLY A 104 -5.23 11.30 2.44
CA GLY A 104 -4.28 10.54 3.24
C GLY A 104 -4.79 9.19 3.74
N ALA A 105 -6.09 8.90 3.66
CA ALA A 105 -6.64 7.61 4.05
C ALA A 105 -6.24 6.51 3.05
N LEU A 106 -6.03 5.29 3.54
CA LEU A 106 -5.83 4.11 2.68
C LEU A 106 -7.08 3.88 1.84
N ALA A 107 -6.91 3.91 0.52
CA ALA A 107 -8.00 3.72 -0.42
C ALA A 107 -8.08 2.27 -0.90
N CYS A 108 -6.94 1.72 -1.31
CA CYS A 108 -6.86 0.44 -2.02
C CYS A 108 -5.41 -0.08 -2.05
N TYR A 109 -5.25 -1.30 -2.53
CA TYR A 109 -3.95 -1.91 -2.82
C TYR A 109 -3.85 -2.30 -4.29
N GLY A 110 -2.74 -1.90 -4.91
CA GLY A 110 -2.21 -2.61 -6.07
C GLY A 110 -1.37 -3.79 -5.59
N VAL A 111 -1.43 -4.91 -6.28
CA VAL A 111 -0.77 -6.15 -5.82
C VAL A 111 0.06 -6.75 -6.95
N TRP A 112 1.29 -7.15 -6.63
CA TRP A 112 2.05 -8.10 -7.42
C TRP A 112 1.96 -9.45 -6.73
N ASP A 113 1.33 -10.43 -7.35
CA ASP A 113 1.17 -11.77 -6.80
C ASP A 113 1.84 -12.85 -7.66
N TYR A 114 1.97 -14.06 -7.11
CA TYR A 114 2.41 -15.20 -7.89
C TYR A 114 1.20 -15.81 -8.63
N GLY A 115 1.26 -15.79 -9.96
CA GLY A 115 0.22 -16.40 -10.78
C GLY A 115 -1.03 -15.52 -10.84
N ASP A 116 -2.11 -15.96 -10.20
CA ASP A 116 -3.39 -15.25 -10.11
C ASP A 116 -3.95 -15.20 -8.68
N ALA A 117 -3.08 -15.40 -7.67
CA ALA A 117 -3.48 -15.65 -6.29
C ALA A 117 -4.40 -14.56 -5.69
N PHE A 118 -4.22 -13.30 -6.09
CA PHE A 118 -5.05 -12.15 -5.76
C PHE A 118 -5.63 -11.47 -7.01
N GLY A 119 -5.87 -12.22 -8.08
CA GLY A 119 -6.56 -11.71 -9.27
C GLY A 119 -5.66 -11.01 -10.27
N ASN A 120 -4.39 -11.44 -10.34
CA ASN A 120 -3.31 -10.95 -11.19
C ASN A 120 -2.71 -9.61 -10.70
N ASP A 121 -1.62 -9.23 -11.37
CA ASP A 121 -0.92 -7.97 -11.17
C ASP A 121 -1.77 -6.77 -11.61
N ILE A 122 -2.38 -6.08 -10.65
CA ILE A 122 -3.33 -4.98 -10.91
C ILE A 122 -2.98 -3.72 -10.13
N ASP A 123 -3.35 -2.57 -10.69
CA ASP A 123 -3.18 -1.24 -10.10
C ASP A 123 -1.73 -0.96 -9.65
N MET A 124 -0.78 -1.46 -10.45
CA MET A 124 0.66 -1.35 -10.21
C MET A 124 1.19 0.01 -10.62
N CYS A 125 2.16 0.54 -9.88
CA CYS A 125 2.88 1.75 -10.25
C CYS A 125 4.31 1.41 -10.66
N GLY A 126 4.62 1.48 -11.95
CA GLY A 126 5.92 1.05 -12.48
C GLY A 126 5.90 -0.38 -13.00
N ASP A 127 7.04 -1.07 -12.94
CA ASP A 127 7.22 -2.45 -13.42
C ASP A 127 7.93 -3.34 -12.38
N TYR A 128 8.06 -4.64 -12.66
CA TYR A 128 8.57 -5.64 -11.71
C TYR A 128 9.98 -5.35 -11.20
N LEU A 129 10.82 -4.80 -12.08
CA LEU A 129 12.22 -4.55 -11.79
C LEU A 129 12.46 -3.11 -11.34
N ALA A 130 11.46 -2.25 -11.52
CA ALA A 130 11.45 -0.85 -11.15
C ALA A 130 10.08 -0.48 -10.54
N PRO A 131 9.79 -0.94 -9.31
CA PRO A 131 8.62 -0.50 -8.57
C PRO A 131 8.68 1.00 -8.30
N GLU A 132 7.59 1.71 -8.56
CA GLU A 132 7.51 3.17 -8.43
C GLU A 132 6.41 3.60 -7.44
N THR A 133 6.50 4.87 -7.03
CA THR A 133 5.44 5.55 -6.28
C THR A 133 4.99 6.78 -7.04
N GLY A 134 3.83 7.30 -6.67
CA GLY A 134 3.33 8.56 -7.18
C GLY A 134 2.39 8.47 -8.38
N CYS A 135 2.15 7.28 -8.93
CA CYS A 135 1.07 7.06 -9.89
C CYS A 135 -0.28 7.34 -9.24
N ALA A 136 -1.14 8.07 -9.93
CA ALA A 136 -2.52 8.30 -9.52
C ALA A 136 -3.44 7.29 -10.19
N VAL A 137 -4.39 6.75 -9.44
CA VAL A 137 -5.43 5.84 -9.91
C VAL A 137 -6.80 6.40 -9.56
N ALA A 138 -7.78 6.14 -10.41
CA ALA A 138 -9.17 6.47 -10.12
C ALA A 138 -9.73 5.42 -9.17
N THR A 139 -10.38 5.86 -8.09
CA THR A 139 -11.08 4.97 -7.17
C THR A 139 -12.26 5.70 -6.52
N PRO A 140 -13.45 5.07 -6.47
CA PRO A 140 -14.59 5.67 -5.79
C PRO A 140 -14.43 5.69 -4.26
N ALA A 141 -13.46 4.96 -3.70
CA ALA A 141 -13.21 4.95 -2.25
C ALA A 141 -12.96 6.37 -1.70
N CYS A 142 -12.29 7.22 -2.48
CA CYS A 142 -11.87 8.55 -2.07
C CYS A 142 -12.91 9.61 -2.40
N ALA A 143 -13.07 10.60 -1.52
CA ALA A 143 -13.95 11.76 -1.76
C ALA A 143 -13.57 12.56 -3.03
N SER A 144 -12.28 12.55 -3.39
CA SER A 144 -11.76 13.16 -4.63
C SER A 144 -11.94 12.30 -5.88
N GLY A 145 -12.30 11.02 -5.72
CA GLY A 145 -12.29 10.00 -6.77
C GLY A 145 -10.90 9.48 -7.13
N LEU A 146 -9.85 9.82 -6.37
CA LEU A 146 -8.46 9.57 -6.71
C LEU A 146 -7.63 9.11 -5.52
N ALA A 147 -6.74 8.15 -5.78
CA ALA A 147 -5.70 7.74 -4.86
C ALA A 147 -4.33 7.77 -5.55
N LYS A 148 -3.26 7.93 -4.77
CA LYS A 148 -1.88 7.98 -5.26
C LYS A 148 -1.05 6.93 -4.54
N SER A 149 -0.22 6.19 -5.29
CA SER A 149 0.73 5.25 -4.70
C SER A 149 1.69 6.03 -3.81
N SER A 150 1.64 5.74 -2.51
CA SER A 150 2.40 6.44 -1.47
C SER A 150 3.67 5.69 -1.10
N ARG A 151 3.67 4.37 -1.25
CA ARG A 151 4.79 3.46 -0.95
C ARG A 151 4.57 2.10 -1.61
N VAL A 152 5.67 1.38 -1.81
CA VAL A 152 5.70 -0.01 -2.24
C VAL A 152 6.28 -0.85 -1.11
N VAL A 153 5.63 -1.98 -0.82
CA VAL A 153 6.05 -2.95 0.19
C VAL A 153 6.57 -4.19 -0.52
N SER A 154 7.86 -4.49 -0.38
CA SER A 154 8.38 -5.79 -0.78
C SER A 154 8.13 -6.81 0.33
N ILE A 155 7.34 -7.84 0.03
CA ILE A 155 6.87 -8.84 1.00
C ILE A 155 8.03 -9.63 1.61
N SER A 156 9.09 -9.84 0.83
CA SER A 156 10.31 -10.55 1.26
C SER A 156 11.05 -9.86 2.42
N SER A 157 10.94 -8.53 2.52
CA SER A 157 11.64 -7.70 3.52
C SER A 157 10.70 -7.00 4.51
N ALA A 158 9.37 -7.13 4.34
CA ALA A 158 8.38 -6.48 5.18
C ALA A 158 8.39 -7.04 6.62
N SER A 159 8.15 -6.16 7.59
CA SER A 159 8.05 -6.56 9.00
C SER A 159 6.81 -7.43 9.24
N SER A 160 6.78 -8.16 10.36
CA SER A 160 5.63 -8.98 10.73
C SER A 160 4.37 -8.14 10.95
N GLU A 161 4.50 -6.93 11.51
CA GLU A 161 3.39 -6.00 11.73
C GLU A 161 2.81 -5.48 10.41
N GLU A 162 3.69 -5.19 9.44
CA GLU A 162 3.28 -4.73 8.12
C GLU A 162 2.54 -5.83 7.35
N ILE A 163 3.07 -7.05 7.36
CA ILE A 163 2.38 -8.21 6.77
C ILE A 163 1.04 -8.46 7.46
N ALA A 164 0.96 -8.36 8.79
CA ALA A 164 -0.30 -8.55 9.51
C ALA A 164 -1.36 -7.50 9.13
N THR A 165 -0.95 -6.26 8.93
CA THR A 165 -1.85 -5.17 8.50
C THR A 165 -2.35 -5.39 7.06
N ILE A 166 -1.45 -5.78 6.15
CA ILE A 166 -1.82 -6.10 4.77
C ILE A 166 -2.79 -7.29 4.75
N ALA A 167 -2.47 -8.35 5.49
CA ALA A 167 -3.29 -9.55 5.58
C ALA A 167 -4.70 -9.24 6.13
N GLN A 168 -4.79 -8.41 7.18
CA GLN A 168 -6.07 -7.97 7.73
C GLN A 168 -6.90 -7.19 6.70
N ASN A 169 -6.29 -6.26 5.96
CA ASN A 169 -7.01 -5.47 4.95
C ASN A 169 -7.43 -6.30 3.73
N LEU A 170 -6.69 -7.36 3.40
CA LEU A 170 -7.01 -8.30 2.32
C LEU A 170 -7.90 -9.47 2.79
N ASP A 171 -8.26 -9.52 4.08
CA ASP A 171 -9.04 -10.58 4.72
C ASP A 171 -8.45 -12.00 4.54
N VAL A 172 -7.12 -12.10 4.66
CA VAL A 172 -6.35 -13.35 4.56
C VAL A 172 -5.42 -13.52 5.76
N THR A 173 -4.81 -14.69 5.89
CA THR A 173 -3.76 -14.89 6.90
C THR A 173 -2.42 -14.26 6.47
N PRO A 174 -1.54 -13.87 7.42
CA PRO A 174 -0.18 -13.44 7.13
C PRO A 174 0.65 -14.44 6.31
N ALA A 175 0.38 -15.75 6.48
CA ALA A 175 1.06 -16.80 5.74
C ALA A 175 0.74 -16.72 4.24
N VAL A 176 -0.54 -16.55 3.89
CA VAL A 176 -0.99 -16.41 2.50
C VAL A 176 -0.31 -15.20 1.84
N VAL A 177 -0.24 -14.05 2.52
CA VAL A 177 0.47 -12.87 1.99
C VAL A 177 1.94 -13.19 1.70
N ARG A 178 2.64 -13.90 2.59
CA ARG A 178 4.06 -14.24 2.39
C ARG A 178 4.31 -15.24 1.27
N GLU A 179 3.40 -16.19 1.09
CA GLU A 179 3.53 -17.27 0.11
C GLU A 179 3.15 -16.81 -1.29
N GLU A 180 2.17 -15.92 -1.40
CA GLU A 180 1.47 -15.65 -2.66
C GLU A 180 1.71 -14.24 -3.21
N MET A 181 2.37 -13.35 -2.45
CA MET A 181 2.62 -11.97 -2.89
C MET A 181 4.11 -11.64 -2.99
N VAL A 182 4.47 -10.83 -3.99
CA VAL A 182 5.81 -10.27 -4.17
C VAL A 182 5.87 -8.85 -3.63
N GLU A 183 4.92 -8.01 -4.04
CA GLU A 183 4.88 -6.59 -3.71
C GLU A 183 3.44 -6.10 -3.49
N VAL A 184 3.29 -5.07 -2.65
CA VAL A 184 2.02 -4.37 -2.43
C VAL A 184 2.22 -2.87 -2.56
N TYR A 185 1.43 -2.25 -3.43
CA TYR A 185 1.38 -0.82 -3.68
C TYR A 185 0.29 -0.20 -2.83
N VAL A 186 0.67 0.70 -1.94
CA VAL A 186 -0.25 1.31 -0.98
C VAL A 186 -0.76 2.63 -1.53
N TYR A 187 -2.03 2.66 -1.92
CA TYR A 187 -2.67 3.84 -2.48
C TYR A 187 -3.47 4.58 -1.42
N ASN A 188 -3.10 5.83 -1.18
CA ASN A 188 -3.83 6.71 -0.28
C ASN A 188 -4.62 7.74 -1.07
N CYS A 189 -5.79 8.11 -0.57
CA CYS A 189 -6.61 9.16 -1.15
C CYS A 189 -5.82 10.48 -1.25
N THR A 190 -6.00 11.19 -2.36
CA THR A 190 -5.28 12.45 -2.62
C THR A 190 -6.20 13.46 -3.30
N SER A 191 -5.93 14.75 -3.13
CA SER A 191 -6.48 15.81 -3.96
C SER A 191 -5.43 16.33 -4.95
N PHE A 192 -5.85 16.79 -6.14
CA PHE A 192 -4.96 17.45 -7.10
C PHE A 192 -4.76 18.92 -6.77
#